data_AF-A0A5B9WE25-F1
#
_entry.id   AF-A0A5B9WE25-F1
#
_cell.length_a   1.000
_cell.length_b   1.000
_cell.length_c   1.000
_cell.angle_alpha   90.00
_cell.angle_beta   90.00
_cell.angle_gamma   90.00
#
_symmetry.space_group_name_H-M   'P 1'
#
loop_
_entity.id
_entity.type
_entity.pdbx_description
1 polymer ?
#
loop_
_entity_poly.entity_id
_entity_poly.type
_entity_poly.pdbx_seq_one_letter_code
_entity_poly.pdbx_strand_id
1 'polypeptide(L)' 'MVAQRGVKAAGAGPPIRYEALGECLRKAAEKAAELRASVHMPRIGCGLAGGDWARVGPLIEAAMVARGLEVTVYDPG' A
#
# COMPACT_ATOMS: atom_id res chain seq x y z
N MET A 1 -1.40 9.73 2.90
CA MET A 1 -0.32 8.82 2.46
C MET A 1 0.43 9.49 1.32
N VAL A 2 1.77 9.48 1.33
CA VAL A 2 2.59 9.98 0.21
C VAL A 2 3.70 8.97 -0.06
N ALA A 3 3.49 8.13 -1.07
CA ALA A 3 4.39 7.02 -1.42
C ALA A 3 4.78 7.01 -2.91
N GLN A 4 4.60 8.14 -3.60
CA GLN A 4 5.04 8.31 -4.98
C GLN A 4 5.71 9.68 -5.18
N ARG A 5 6.61 9.77 -6.17
CA ARG A 5 7.16 11.05 -6.66
C ARG A 5 7.00 11.12 -8.17
N GLY A 6 6.12 12.02 -8.62
CA GLY A 6 5.71 12.10 -10.03
C GLY A 6 4.49 11.22 -10.32
N VAL A 7 4.07 11.22 -11.58
CA VAL A 7 2.83 10.56 -12.05
C VAL A 7 3.11 9.54 -13.17
N LYS A 8 4.30 9.58 -13.78
CA LYS A 8 4.73 8.63 -14.81
C LYS A 8 6.17 8.24 -14.56
N ALA A 9 6.53 7.01 -14.98
CA ALA A 9 7.91 6.58 -14.99
C ALA A 9 8.76 7.55 -15.82
N ALA A 10 9.91 7.92 -15.27
CA ALA A 10 10.94 8.71 -15.92
C ALA A 10 12.25 7.92 -15.89
N GLY A 11 13.35 8.50 -16.38
CA GLY A 11 14.66 7.84 -16.40
C GLY A 11 15.20 7.35 -15.04
N ALA A 12 14.56 7.73 -13.92
CA ALA A 12 14.89 7.30 -12.56
C ALA A 12 14.06 6.08 -12.06
N GLY A 13 13.24 5.45 -12.91
CA GLY A 13 12.38 4.32 -12.55
C GLY A 13 10.92 4.69 -12.27
N PRO A 14 10.10 3.74 -11.78
CA PRO A 14 8.70 3.97 -11.52
C PRO A 14 8.48 4.95 -10.36
N PRO A 15 7.40 5.78 -10.37
CA PRO A 15 7.15 6.76 -9.32
C PRO A 15 6.98 6.22 -7.91
N ILE A 16 6.60 4.94 -7.75
CA ILE A 16 6.37 4.31 -6.45
C ILE A 16 7.63 4.29 -5.57
N ARG A 17 7.45 4.54 -4.27
CA ARG A 17 8.47 4.37 -3.23
C ARG A 17 8.00 3.37 -2.20
N TYR A 18 8.52 2.15 -2.28
CA TYR A 18 8.06 1.01 -1.48
C TYR A 18 8.28 1.21 0.02
N GLU A 19 9.39 1.83 0.41
CA GLU A 19 9.71 2.14 1.80
C GLU A 19 8.67 3.12 2.38
N ALA A 20 8.39 4.20 1.65
CA ALA A 20 7.39 5.19 2.06
C ALA A 20 5.97 4.61 2.06
N LEU A 21 5.66 3.68 1.15
CA LEU A 21 4.41 2.93 1.16
C LEU A 21 4.28 2.10 2.44
N GLY A 22 5.32 1.33 2.78
CA GLY A 22 5.36 0.53 4.02
C GLY A 22 5.15 1.37 5.27
N GLU A 23 5.82 2.53 5.37
CA GLU A 23 5.61 3.47 6.49
C GLU A 23 4.16 3.97 6.58
N CYS A 24 3.56 4.31 5.44
CA CYS A 24 2.18 4.77 5.41
C CYS A 24 1.20 3.66 5.77
N LEU A 25 1.42 2.43 5.31
CA LEU A 25 0.60 1.27 5.66
C LEU A 25 0.67 0.98 7.15
N ARG A 26 1.86 1.04 7.76
CA ARG A 26 2.04 0.83 9.20
C ARG A 26 1.29 1.87 10.04
N LYS A 27 1.34 3.16 9.65
CA LYS A 27 0.57 4.22 10.31
C LYS A 27 -0.95 4.01 10.17
N ALA A 28 -1.41 3.58 9.00
CA ALA A 28 -2.82 3.25 8.80
C ALA A 28 -3.25 2.05 9.66
N ALA A 29 -2.39 1.03 9.77
CA ALA A 29 -2.62 -0.14 10.61
C ALA A 29 -2.70 0.21 12.10
N GLU A 30 -1.81 1.07 12.60
CA GLU A 30 -1.88 1.61 13.96
C GLU A 30 -3.24 2.26 14.21
N LYS A 31 -3.72 3.09 13.28
CA LYS A 31 -5.01 3.75 13.43
C LYS A 31 -6.20 2.78 13.36
N ALA A 32 -6.16 1.80 12.46
CA ALA A 32 -7.21 0.80 12.33
C ALA A 32 -7.33 -0.05 13.61
N ALA A 33 -6.20 -0.42 14.21
CA ALA A 33 -6.17 -1.15 15.47
C ALA A 33 -6.77 -0.35 16.63
N GLU A 34 -6.42 0.94 16.76
CA GLU A 34 -7.02 1.85 17.76
C GLU A 34 -8.55 1.91 17.63
N LEU A 35 -9.05 1.95 16.39
CA LEU A 35 -10.47 2.08 16.08
C LEU A 35 -11.22 0.75 16.08
N ARG A 36 -10.52 -0.39 16.19
CA ARG A 36 -11.06 -1.74 15.97
C ARG A 36 -11.79 -1.85 14.63
N ALA A 37 -11.21 -1.25 13.59
CA ALA A 37 -11.79 -1.16 12.26
C ALA A 37 -11.12 -2.13 11.27
N SER A 38 -11.88 -2.58 10.27
CA SER A 38 -11.35 -3.23 9.07
C SER A 38 -10.74 -2.20 8.11
N VAL A 39 -9.84 -2.65 7.24
CA VAL A 39 -9.19 -1.82 6.22
C VAL A 39 -9.66 -2.22 4.83
N HIS A 40 -10.06 -1.23 4.04
CA HIS A 40 -10.59 -1.41 2.69
C HIS A 40 -9.79 -0.53 1.72
N MET A 41 -9.30 -1.11 0.62
CA MET A 41 -8.48 -0.38 -0.35
C MET A 41 -8.61 -0.97 -1.77
N PRO A 42 -8.39 -0.18 -2.84
CA PRO A 42 -8.20 -0.74 -4.17
C PRO A 42 -6.81 -1.44 -4.26
N ARG A 43 -6.50 -2.09 -5.39
CA ARG A 43 -5.15 -2.56 -5.72
C ARG A 43 -4.17 -1.39 -5.89
N ILE A 44 -3.73 -0.81 -4.77
CA ILE A 44 -2.90 0.41 -4.74
C ILE A 44 -1.49 0.17 -5.29
N GLY A 45 -0.84 1.26 -5.73
CA GLY A 45 0.57 1.25 -6.12
C GLY A 45 0.88 0.67 -7.50
N CYS A 46 -0.05 -0.04 -8.14
CA CYS A 46 0.21 -0.80 -9.37
C CYS A 46 -0.27 -0.14 -10.67
N GLY A 47 -0.91 1.04 -10.58
CA GLY A 47 -1.36 1.81 -11.74
C GLY A 47 -0.27 2.74 -12.28
N LEU A 48 -0.59 4.03 -12.41
CA LEU A 48 0.34 5.07 -12.93
C LEU A 48 1.66 5.17 -12.15
N ALA A 49 1.67 4.77 -10.88
CA ALA A 49 2.88 4.72 -10.06
C ALA A 49 3.86 3.61 -10.49
N GLY A 50 3.45 2.68 -11.36
CA GLY A 50 4.29 1.63 -11.94
C GLY A 50 4.84 0.62 -10.93
N GLY A 51 4.17 0.45 -9.79
CA GLY A 51 4.55 -0.55 -8.80
C GLY A 51 4.15 -1.96 -9.21
N ASP A 52 4.85 -2.91 -8.62
CA ASP A 52 4.62 -4.33 -8.79
C ASP A 52 3.79 -4.86 -7.61
N TRP A 53 2.67 -5.51 -7.91
CA TRP A 53 1.83 -6.12 -6.89
C TRP A 53 2.56 -7.20 -6.09
N ALA A 54 3.50 -7.93 -6.71
CA ALA A 54 4.34 -8.90 -6.02
C ALA A 54 5.24 -8.26 -4.94
N ARG A 55 5.42 -6.93 -4.98
CA ARG A 55 6.09 -6.15 -3.93
C ARG A 55 5.11 -5.45 -3.00
N VAL A 56 3.98 -4.94 -3.51
CA VAL A 56 2.97 -4.24 -2.69
C VAL A 56 2.20 -5.19 -1.77
N GLY A 57 1.79 -6.35 -2.26
CA GLY A 57 1.04 -7.36 -1.48
C GLY A 57 1.74 -7.74 -0.18
N PRO A 58 3.02 -8.17 -0.21
CA PRO A 58 3.78 -8.49 0.99
C PRO A 58 3.91 -7.33 1.99
N LEU A 59 3.96 -6.07 1.52
CA LEU A 59 3.98 -4.91 2.41
C LEU A 59 2.65 -4.74 3.17
N ILE A 60 1.52 -5.00 2.50
CA ILE A 60 0.19 -4.96 3.12
C ILE A 60 0.07 -6.10 4.13
N GLU A 61 0.46 -7.32 3.74
CA GLU A 61 0.44 -8.49 4.62
C GLU A 61 1.25 -8.25 5.91
N ALA A 62 2.50 -7.79 5.78
CA ALA A 62 3.38 -7.53 6.91
C ALA A 62 2.88 -6.38 7.80
N ALA A 63 2.38 -5.30 7.19
CA ALA A 63 1.98 -4.11 7.94
C ALA A 63 0.61 -4.23 8.63
N MET A 64 -0.28 -5.08 8.10
CA MET A 64 -1.69 -5.16 8.53
C MET A 64 -2.15 -6.57 8.87
N VAL A 65 -2.10 -7.51 7.92
CA VAL A 65 -2.71 -8.85 8.09
C VAL A 65 -1.98 -9.64 9.17
N ALA A 66 -0.65 -9.62 9.18
CA ALA A 66 0.17 -10.28 10.20
C ALA A 66 -0.09 -9.73 11.63
N ARG A 67 -0.72 -8.56 11.75
CA ARG A 67 -1.12 -7.93 13.02
C ARG A 67 -2.58 -8.23 13.38
N GLY A 68 -3.26 -9.10 12.62
CA GLY A 68 -4.64 -9.52 12.86
C GLY A 68 -5.69 -8.53 12.36
N LEU A 69 -5.34 -7.55 11.52
CA LEU A 69 -6.34 -6.65 10.90
C LEU A 69 -7.04 -7.35 9.74
N GLU A 70 -8.35 -7.21 9.67
CA GLU A 70 -9.14 -7.61 8.51
C GLU A 70 -8.92 -6.61 7.37
N VAL A 71 -8.44 -7.10 6.23
CA VAL A 71 -8.12 -6.28 5.06
C VAL A 71 -8.83 -6.82 3.83
N THR A 72 -9.53 -5.94 3.11
CA THR A 72 -10.11 -6.26 1.79
C THR A 72 -9.46 -5.39 0.71
N VAL A 73 -8.93 -6.05 -0.33
CA VAL A 73 -8.40 -5.40 -1.52
C VAL A 73 -9.39 -5.57 -2.68
N TYR A 74 -9.86 -4.46 -3.23
CA TYR A 74 -10.72 -4.44 -4.41
C TYR A 74 -9.88 -4.38 -5.68
N ASP A 75 -10.12 -5.32 -6.59
CA ASP A 75 -9.45 -5.41 -7.88
C ASP A 75 -10.48 -5.22 -9.02
N PRO A 76 -10.54 -4.03 -9.63
CA PRO A 76 -11.29 -3.83 -10.86
C PRO A 76 -10.45 -4.42 -12.00
N GLY A 77 -10.76 -5.66 -12.38
CA GLY A 77 -10.16 -6.31 -13.55
C GLY A 77 -10.37 -5.53 -14.85
#